data_AF-A0A381Z8Z1-F1
#
_entry.id   AF-A0A381Z8Z1-F1
#
_cell.length_a   1.000
_cell.length_b   1.000
_cell.length_c   1.000
_cell.angle_alpha   90.00
_cell.angle_beta   90.00
_cell.angle_gamma   90.00
#
_symmetry.space_group_name_H-M   'P 1'
#
loop_
_entity.id
_entity.type
_entity.pdbx_description
1 polymer ?
#
loop_
_entity_poly.entity_id
_entity_poly.type
_entity_poly.pdbx_seq_one_letter_code
_entity_poly.pdbx_strand_id
1 'polypeptide(L)'
;VKSGNKIAHYVLGIDFGTLSGRALLVNTCTGEEVAWADHNYKSAVIEESLPGSKKRLKPLTALQDPADYIEVLRKAVPQVMRRAKAKPEQVLGIGVDFTSCTMLPTLADGTPLCSLKKWRNNSHA
;
A
#
# COMPACT_ATOMS: atom_id res chain seq x y z
N VAL A 1 2.09 18.44 -39.71
CA VAL A 1 1.97 17.02 -39.29
C VAL A 1 0.89 16.95 -38.23
N LYS A 2 -0.28 16.38 -38.53
CA LYS A 2 -1.36 16.25 -37.55
C LYS A 2 -0.82 15.35 -36.44
N SER A 3 -0.68 15.89 -35.23
CA SER A 3 -0.37 15.12 -34.03
C SER A 3 -1.52 14.13 -33.82
N GLY A 4 -1.39 12.92 -34.36
CA GLY A 4 -2.26 11.82 -33.97
C GLY A 4 -2.23 11.76 -32.45
N ASN A 5 -3.41 11.82 -31.83
CA ASN A 5 -3.55 11.92 -30.38
C ASN A 5 -2.86 10.70 -29.76
N LYS A 6 -1.61 10.85 -29.33
CA LYS A 6 -0.79 9.75 -28.86
C LYS A 6 -1.41 9.31 -27.54
N ILE A 7 -1.86 8.06 -27.47
CA ILE A 7 -2.44 7.52 -26.25
C ILE A 7 -1.39 7.65 -25.15
N ALA A 8 -1.72 8.37 -24.08
CA ALA A 8 -0.83 8.52 -22.95
C ALA A 8 -0.72 7.17 -22.23
N HIS A 9 0.51 6.82 -21.87
CA HIS A 9 0.84 5.65 -21.07
C HIS A 9 1.38 6.10 -19.71
N TYR A 10 1.17 5.25 -18.71
CA TYR A 10 1.47 5.56 -17.32
C TYR A 10 2.24 4.44 -16.63
N VAL A 11 2.97 4.80 -15.59
CA VAL A 11 3.41 3.87 -14.54
C VAL A 11 2.68 4.22 -13.24
N LEU A 12 2.32 3.19 -12.47
CA LEU A 12 1.67 3.33 -11.17
C LEU A 12 2.72 3.14 -10.07
N GLY A 13 3.01 4.18 -9.30
CA GLY A 13 3.79 4.09 -8.08
C GLY A 13 2.88 3.88 -6.87
N ILE A 14 3.31 3.05 -5.92
CA ILE A 14 2.64 2.86 -4.64
C ILE A 14 3.67 3.01 -3.52
N ASP A 15 3.54 4.09 -2.75
CA ASP A 15 4.42 4.45 -1.65
C ASP A 15 3.71 4.08 -0.32
N PHE A 16 4.27 3.12 0.40
CA PHE A 16 3.79 2.67 1.70
C PHE A 16 4.62 3.31 2.82
N GLY A 17 4.07 4.40 3.36
CA GLY A 17 4.62 5.11 4.50
C GLY A 17 4.22 4.45 5.84
N THR A 18 4.50 5.16 6.93
CA THR A 18 4.26 4.67 8.29
C THR A 18 2.78 4.66 8.71
N LEU A 19 1.99 5.64 8.25
CA LEU A 19 0.61 5.85 8.69
C LEU A 19 -0.42 5.79 7.54
N SER A 20 0.06 5.72 6.31
CA SER A 20 -0.76 5.70 5.11
C SER A 20 0.05 5.14 3.94
N GLY A 21 -0.67 4.74 2.90
CA GLY A 21 -0.06 4.48 1.60
C GLY A 21 -0.64 5.41 0.54
N ARG A 22 0.16 5.72 -0.48
CA ARG A 22 -0.17 6.62 -1.59
C ARG A 22 -0.01 5.90 -2.92
N ALA A 23 -1.02 5.97 -3.76
CA ALA A 23 -0.94 5.62 -5.17
C ALA A 23 -0.70 6.89 -6.00
N LEU A 24 0.26 6.82 -6.93
CA LEU A 24 0.69 7.91 -7.81
C LEU A 24 0.70 7.40 -9.25
N LEU A 25 0.13 8.16 -10.18
CA LEU A 25 0.16 7.83 -11.60
C LEU A 25 1.07 8.83 -12.33
N VAL A 26 2.07 8.32 -13.05
CA VAL A 26 3.08 9.14 -13.73
C VAL A 26 3.07 8.88 -15.23
N ASN A 27 3.07 9.93 -16.04
CA ASN A 27 3.15 9.83 -17.50
C ASN A 27 4.53 9.33 -17.94
N THR A 28 4.58 8.25 -18.72
CA THR A 28 5.85 7.63 -19.12
C THR A 28 6.66 8.43 -20.14
N CYS A 29 6.02 9.33 -20.88
CA CYS A 29 6.71 10.16 -21.87
C CYS A 29 7.27 11.44 -21.23
N THR A 30 6.57 12.02 -20.25
CA THR A 30 6.90 13.34 -19.69
C THR A 30 7.46 13.30 -18.28
N GLY A 31 7.26 12.20 -17.54
CA GLY A 31 7.58 12.11 -16.11
C GLY A 31 6.62 12.89 -15.21
N GLU A 32 5.55 13.45 -15.75
CA GLU A 32 4.57 14.24 -14.99
C GLU A 32 3.70 13.35 -14.10
N GLU A 33 3.54 13.77 -12.84
CA GLU A 33 2.57 13.22 -11.90
C GLU A 33 1.15 13.67 -12.27
N VAL A 34 0.38 12.82 -12.94
CA VAL A 34 -0.94 13.20 -13.48
C VAL A 34 -2.07 13.11 -12.44
N ALA A 35 -1.91 12.27 -11.42
CA ALA A 35 -2.82 12.16 -10.28
C ALA A 35 -2.18 11.37 -9.15
N TRP A 36 -2.64 11.61 -7.92
CA TRP A 36 -2.35 10.78 -6.76
C TRP A 36 -3.58 10.60 -5.87
N ALA A 37 -3.54 9.60 -5.00
CA ALA A 37 -4.52 9.38 -3.93
C ALA A 37 -3.86 8.62 -2.77
N ASP A 38 -4.21 8.97 -1.54
CA ASP A 38 -3.74 8.34 -0.32
C ASP A 38 -4.85 7.56 0.40
N HIS A 39 -4.44 6.63 1.26
CA HIS A 39 -5.30 5.93 2.19
C HIS A 39 -4.60 5.76 3.53
N ASN A 40 -5.18 6.34 4.59
CA ASN A 40 -4.69 6.17 5.95
C ASN A 40 -4.89 4.74 6.43
N TYR A 41 -3.88 4.19 7.10
CA TYR A 41 -3.97 2.89 7.74
C TYR A 41 -4.96 2.95 8.89
N LYS A 42 -5.92 2.02 8.90
CA LYS A 42 -6.94 1.97 9.94
C LYS A 42 -6.32 1.63 11.29
N SER A 43 -5.28 0.81 11.30
CA SER A 43 -4.61 0.34 12.52
C SER A 43 -3.55 1.31 13.03
N ALA A 44 -3.15 2.30 12.22
CA ALA A 44 -2.00 3.16 12.48
C ALA A 44 -0.75 2.33 12.89
N VAL A 45 0.11 2.87 13.75
CA VAL A 45 1.17 2.09 14.40
C VAL A 45 0.59 1.43 15.65
N ILE A 46 0.79 0.11 15.76
CA ILE A 46 0.32 -0.69 16.89
C ILE A 46 1.44 -0.74 17.94
N GLU A 47 1.34 0.10 18.96
CA GLU A 47 2.36 0.24 20.02
C GLU A 47 1.89 -0.22 21.39
N GLU A 48 0.57 -0.20 21.65
CA GLU A 48 0.02 -0.48 22.98
C GLU A 48 -0.42 -1.93 23.16
N SER A 49 -1.29 -2.43 22.27
CA SER A 49 -1.86 -3.77 22.33
C SER A 49 -2.26 -4.25 20.93
N LEU A 50 -2.20 -5.57 20.71
CA LEU A 50 -2.67 -6.15 19.44
C LEU A 50 -4.18 -5.92 19.27
N PRO A 51 -4.70 -5.78 18.04
CA PRO A 51 -6.13 -5.61 17.79
C PRO A 51 -6.96 -6.70 18.47
N GLY A 52 -7.85 -6.28 19.38
CA GLY A 52 -8.73 -7.18 20.14
C GLY A 52 -8.11 -7.82 21.39
N SER A 53 -6.85 -7.51 21.72
CA SER A 53 -6.18 -7.96 22.94
C SER A 53 -6.14 -6.86 24.00
N LYS A 54 -6.23 -7.23 25.28
CA LYS A 54 -5.98 -6.31 26.42
C LYS A 54 -4.55 -6.40 26.95
N LYS A 55 -3.75 -7.33 26.41
CA LYS A 55 -2.36 -7.52 26.85
C LYS A 55 -1.49 -6.41 26.27
N ARG A 56 -0.82 -5.66 27.14
CA ARG A 56 0.13 -4.63 26.74
C ARG A 56 1.34 -5.24 26.03
N LEU A 57 1.76 -4.61 24.95
CA LEU A 57 3.01 -4.92 24.25
C LEU A 57 4.23 -4.53 25.10
N LYS A 58 5.38 -5.09 24.76
CA LYS A 58 6.64 -4.69 25.39
C LYS A 58 6.98 -3.24 25.00
N PRO A 59 7.66 -2.48 25.86
CA PRO A 59 8.16 -1.15 25.49
C PRO A 59 8.96 -1.18 24.19
N LEU A 60 8.89 -0.10 23.42
CA LEU A 60 9.57 0.07 22.12
C LEU A 60 9.11 -0.93 21.04
N THR A 61 7.90 -1.49 21.17
CA THR A 61 7.26 -2.25 20.11
C THR A 61 6.52 -1.29 19.18
N ALA A 62 6.77 -1.41 17.88
CA ALA A 62 6.00 -0.73 16.84
C ALA A 62 5.67 -1.75 15.75
N LEU A 63 4.38 -2.10 15.62
CA LEU A 63 3.90 -3.06 14.62
C LEU A 63 2.96 -2.36 13.63
N GLN A 64 2.78 -2.96 12.46
CA GLN A 64 1.79 -2.55 11.46
C GLN A 64 0.89 -3.75 11.12
N ASP A 65 -0.36 -3.50 10.74
CA ASP A 65 -1.24 -4.54 10.22
C ASP A 65 -1.09 -4.62 8.68
N PRO A 66 -0.63 -5.75 8.12
CA PRO A 66 -0.47 -5.88 6.67
C PRO A 66 -1.79 -5.81 5.91
N ALA A 67 -2.95 -5.98 6.57
CA ALA A 67 -4.24 -5.75 5.96
C ALA A 67 -4.43 -4.29 5.53
N ASP A 68 -3.80 -3.33 6.22
CA ASP A 68 -3.88 -1.92 5.84
C ASP A 68 -3.17 -1.65 4.50
N TYR A 69 -2.09 -2.38 4.18
CA TYR A 69 -1.44 -2.27 2.88
C TYR A 69 -2.35 -2.74 1.74
N ILE A 70 -3.11 -3.82 1.98
CA ILE A 70 -4.09 -4.33 1.01
C ILE A 70 -5.23 -3.33 0.81
N GLU A 71 -5.65 -2.63 1.88
CA GLU A 71 -6.66 -1.58 1.76
C GLU A 71 -6.16 -0.38 0.95
N VAL A 72 -4.88 0.01 1.03
CA VAL A 72 -4.31 1.01 0.10
C VAL A 72 -4.52 0.59 -1.35
N LEU A 73 -4.20 -0.67 -1.70
CA LEU A 73 -4.40 -1.17 -3.06
C LEU A 73 -5.87 -1.12 -3.47
N ARG A 74 -6.78 -1.46 -2.56
CA ARG A 74 -8.24 -1.47 -2.83
C ARG A 74 -8.86 -0.08 -2.91
N LYS A 75 -8.27 0.93 -2.25
CA LYS A 75 -8.85 2.28 -2.12
C LYS A 75 -8.12 3.30 -2.97
N ALA A 76 -6.82 3.45 -2.77
CA ALA A 76 -6.01 4.48 -3.42
C ALA A 76 -5.84 4.21 -4.92
N VAL A 77 -5.60 2.96 -5.34
CA VAL A 77 -5.38 2.65 -6.77
C VAL A 77 -6.63 2.94 -7.62
N PRO A 78 -7.83 2.44 -7.29
CA PRO A 78 -9.02 2.80 -8.07
C PRO A 78 -9.32 4.30 -8.04
N GLN A 79 -9.01 4.99 -6.94
CA GLN A 79 -9.21 6.42 -6.80
C GLN A 79 -8.28 7.23 -7.72
N VAL A 80 -6.98 6.91 -7.76
CA VAL A 80 -6.04 7.61 -8.64
C VAL A 80 -6.36 7.36 -10.11
N MET A 81 -6.74 6.13 -10.49
CA MET A 81 -7.16 5.79 -11.85
C MET A 81 -8.38 6.60 -12.29
N ARG A 82 -9.40 6.74 -11.41
CA ARG A 82 -10.58 7.58 -11.68
C ARG A 82 -10.22 9.06 -11.81
N ARG A 83 -9.35 9.58 -10.94
CA ARG A 83 -8.90 10.99 -10.97
C ARG A 83 -8.18 11.32 -12.28
N ALA A 84 -7.28 10.44 -12.72
CA ALA A 84 -6.55 10.58 -13.98
C ALA A 84 -7.41 10.29 -15.22
N LYS A 85 -8.63 9.75 -15.07
CA LYS A 85 -9.45 9.20 -16.15
C LYS A 85 -8.68 8.18 -17.00
N ALA A 86 -7.76 7.45 -16.37
CA ALA A 86 -6.91 6.47 -17.03
C ALA A 86 -7.62 5.11 -17.12
N LYS A 87 -7.34 4.37 -18.19
CA LYS A 87 -7.78 2.99 -18.36
C LYS A 87 -6.68 2.02 -17.92
N PRO A 88 -7.01 0.81 -17.45
CA PRO A 88 -6.02 -0.18 -17.02
C PRO A 88 -4.97 -0.50 -18.09
N GLU A 89 -5.36 -0.54 -19.37
CA GLU A 89 -4.47 -0.88 -20.49
C GLU A 89 -3.41 0.21 -20.76
N GLN A 90 -3.58 1.40 -20.17
CA GLN A 90 -2.62 2.49 -20.26
C GLN A 90 -1.50 2.38 -19.20
N VAL A 91 -1.66 1.53 -18.18
CA VAL A 91 -0.64 1.32 -17.13
C VAL A 91 0.34 0.25 -17.59
N LEU A 92 1.58 0.65 -17.85
CA LEU A 92 2.62 -0.24 -18.38
C LEU A 92 3.38 -1.03 -17.29
N GLY A 93 3.31 -0.57 -16.05
CA GLY A 93 4.00 -1.20 -14.94
C GLY A 93 3.60 -0.60 -13.59
N ILE A 94 3.94 -1.34 -12.53
CA ILE A 94 3.70 -0.95 -11.13
C ILE A 94 5.04 -0.99 -10.40
N GLY A 95 5.33 0.08 -9.66
CA GLY A 95 6.44 0.16 -8.71
C GLY A 95 5.91 0.31 -7.29
N VAL A 96 6.63 -0.26 -6.32
CA VAL A 96 6.32 -0.11 -4.90
C VAL A 96 7.54 0.45 -4.16
N ASP A 97 7.26 1.33 -3.21
CA ASP A 97 8.21 1.85 -2.21
C ASP A 97 7.64 1.57 -0.82
N PHE A 98 8.50 1.29 0.15
CA PHE A 98 8.11 0.95 1.51
C PHE A 98 9.08 1.56 2.51
N THR A 99 8.57 1.88 3.69
CA THR A 99 9.42 2.04 4.88
C THR A 99 10.39 0.86 4.99
N SER A 100 11.68 1.16 5.13
CA SER A 100 12.72 0.12 5.25
C SER A 100 12.69 -0.55 6.62
N CYS A 101 13.09 -1.83 6.66
CA CYS A 101 13.17 -2.64 7.89
C CYS A 101 11.83 -3.01 8.55
N THR A 102 10.68 -2.82 7.88
CA THR A 102 9.38 -3.30 8.34
C THR A 102 9.17 -4.76 7.92
N MET A 103 9.65 -5.70 8.75
CA MET A 103 9.67 -7.13 8.41
C MET A 103 8.34 -7.83 8.73
N LEU A 104 7.92 -8.75 7.87
CA LEU A 104 6.67 -9.51 8.02
C LEU A 104 6.92 -11.01 7.87
N PRO A 105 6.76 -11.82 8.94
CA PRO A 105 6.84 -13.27 8.81
C PRO A 105 5.59 -13.80 8.10
N THR A 106 5.80 -14.69 7.13
CA THR A 106 4.75 -15.26 6.29
C THR A 106 4.84 -16.77 6.21
N LEU A 107 3.75 -17.41 5.79
CA LEU A 107 3.81 -18.74 5.19
C LEU A 107 4.50 -18.68 3.82
N ALA A 108 4.84 -19.84 3.28
CA ALA A 108 5.48 -19.96 1.95
C ALA A 108 4.64 -19.37 0.80
N ASP A 109 3.32 -19.26 0.98
CA ASP A 109 2.40 -18.65 0.00
C ASP A 109 2.26 -17.13 0.15
N GLY A 110 2.99 -16.52 1.09
CA GLY A 110 2.92 -15.09 1.39
C GLY A 110 1.85 -14.69 2.42
N THR A 111 1.06 -15.64 2.94
CA THR A 111 0.07 -15.34 3.99
C THR A 111 0.75 -14.84 5.26
N PRO A 112 0.42 -13.62 5.76
CA PRO A 112 0.98 -13.09 7.01
C PRO A 112 0.62 -13.97 8.21
N LEU A 113 1.58 -14.30 9.08
CA LEU A 113 1.29 -15.16 10.23
C LEU A 113 0.23 -14.52 11.16
N CYS A 114 0.26 -13.21 11.37
CA CYS A 114 -0.74 -12.45 12.13
C CYS A 114 -2.18 -12.56 11.61
N SER A 115 -2.39 -13.02 10.36
CA SER A 115 -3.73 -13.26 9.81
C SER A 115 -4.30 -14.63 10.22
N LEU A 116 -3.44 -15.56 10.68
CA LEU A 116 -3.85 -16.89 11.10
C LEU A 116 -4.37 -16.87 12.54
N LYS A 117 -5.54 -17.49 12.76
CA LYS A 117 -6.17 -17.57 14.10
C LYS A 117 -5.21 -18.09 15.18
N LYS A 118 -4.36 -19.06 14.84
CA LYS A 118 -3.35 -19.65 15.75
C LYS A 118 -2.37 -18.60 16.29
N TRP A 119 -2.02 -17.60 15.49
CA TRP A 119 -0.96 -16.63 15.79
C TRP A 119 -1.48 -15.21 16.04
N ARG A 120 -2.78 -14.96 15.91
CA ARG A 120 -3.39 -13.63 16.02
C ARG A 120 -3.04 -12.86 17.31
N ASN A 121 -2.74 -13.58 18.39
CA ASN A 121 -2.39 -12.99 19.69
C ASN A 121 -0.87 -13.03 20.00
N ASN A 122 -0.03 -13.30 19.01
CA ASN A 122 1.42 -13.29 19.12
C ASN A 122 1.98 -12.02 18.46
N SER A 123 2.73 -11.20 19.20
CA SER A 123 3.31 -9.94 18.70
C SER A 123 4.51 -10.12 17.78
N HIS A 124 4.99 -11.35 17.60
CA HIS A 124 6.07 -11.71 16.67
C HIS A 124 5.57 -12.43 15.42
N ALA A 125 4.25 -12.46 15.22
CA ALA A 125 3.60 -13.04 14.06
C ALA A 125 3.09 -11.94 13.13
#